data_AF-A0A257UYA5-F1
#
_entry.id   AF-A0A257UYA5-F1
#
_cell.length_a   1.000
_cell.length_b   1.000
_cell.length_c   1.000
_cell.angle_alpha   90.00
_cell.angle_beta   90.00
_cell.angle_gamma   90.00
#
_symmetry.space_group_name_H-M   'P 1'
#
loop_
_entity.id
_entity.type
_entity.pdbx_description
1 polymer ?
#
loop_
_entity_poly.entity_id
_entity_poly.type
_entity_poly.pdbx_seq_one_letter_code
_entity_poly.pdbx_strand_id
1 'polypeptide(L)'
;MSGSTIDRTGTNGVTLGSARYPTALTVADGPITPDVVREPAPCFTTGTRILTTRGEVPVEELCIGDSIIRHDGTRATAANSGSRLRH
;
A
#
# COMPACT_ATOMS: atom_id res chain seq x y z
N MET A 1 11.42 23.65 -14.11
CA MET A 1 11.59 22.42 -13.31
C MET A 1 11.98 21.31 -14.26
N SER A 2 13.20 20.77 -14.15
CA SER A 2 13.66 19.68 -15.04
C SER A 2 13.25 18.35 -14.41
N GLY A 3 12.31 17.64 -15.03
CA GLY A 3 11.88 16.31 -14.61
C GLY A 3 12.49 15.22 -15.49
N SER A 4 12.62 14.01 -14.94
CA SER A 4 13.15 12.84 -15.64
C SER A 4 12.02 11.86 -15.97
N THR A 5 12.07 11.23 -17.14
CA THR A 5 11.16 10.13 -17.51
C THR A 5 11.97 8.84 -17.63
N ILE A 6 11.48 7.76 -16.99
CA ILE A 6 12.05 6.41 -17.13
C ILE A 6 11.05 5.56 -17.90
N ASP A 7 11.50 5.00 -19.03
CA ASP A 7 10.80 3.93 -19.75
C ASP A 7 11.40 2.58 -19.34
N ARG A 8 10.58 1.70 -18.78
CA ARG A 8 10.96 0.30 -18.56
C ARG A 8 10.76 -0.46 -19.85
N THR A 9 11.85 -0.95 -20.44
CA THR A 9 11.81 -1.69 -21.70
C THR A 9 12.16 -3.16 -21.44
N GLY A 10 11.34 -4.08 -21.95
CA GLY A 10 11.70 -5.50 -21.98
C GLY A 10 12.86 -5.76 -22.93
N THR A 11 13.52 -6.91 -22.80
CA THR A 11 14.63 -7.30 -23.69
C THR A 11 14.25 -7.37 -25.17
N ASN A 12 12.96 -7.52 -25.48
CA ASN A 12 12.40 -7.48 -26.83
C ASN A 12 12.11 -6.05 -27.34
N GLY A 13 12.55 -5.01 -26.63
CA GLY A 13 12.37 -3.60 -27.04
C GLY A 13 10.98 -3.01 -26.75
N VAL A 14 10.08 -3.77 -26.13
CA VAL A 14 8.72 -3.30 -25.78
C VAL A 14 8.74 -2.52 -24.47
N THR A 15 8.22 -1.30 -24.47
CA THR A 15 8.03 -0.51 -23.24
C THR A 15 6.90 -1.10 -22.40
N LEU A 16 7.24 -1.54 -21.20
CA LEU A 16 6.35 -2.14 -20.20
C LEU A 16 5.67 -1.10 -19.30
N GLY A 17 6.24 0.12 -19.22
CA GLY A 17 5.65 1.25 -18.50
C GLY A 17 6.60 2.43 -18.36
N SER A 18 6.05 3.64 -18.23
CA SER A 18 6.79 4.89 -18.10
C SER A 18 6.47 5.57 -16.77
N ALA A 19 7.48 6.06 -16.04
CA ALA A 19 7.30 6.83 -14.81
C ALA A 19 7.96 8.21 -14.93
N ARG A 20 7.27 9.26 -14.48
CA ARG A 20 7.78 10.63 -14.45
C ARG A 20 8.19 11.02 -13.04
N TYR A 21 9.37 11.59 -12.92
CA TYR A 21 9.92 12.04 -11.65
C TYR A 21 10.25 13.53 -11.73
N PRO A 22 9.88 14.33 -10.71
CA PRO A 22 10.04 15.78 -10.74
C PRO A 22 11.49 16.23 -10.53
N THR A 23 12.42 15.30 -10.28
CA THR A 23 13.84 15.57 -9.99
C THR A 23 14.76 14.72 -10.87
N ALA A 24 16.06 15.01 -10.82
CA ALA A 24 17.09 14.16 -11.42
C ALA A 24 17.14 12.78 -10.75
N LEU A 25 17.44 11.76 -11.54
CA LEU A 25 17.56 10.36 -11.10
C LEU A 25 18.94 9.82 -11.46
N THR A 26 19.44 8.91 -10.63
CA THR A 26 20.58 8.06 -10.95
C THR A 26 20.04 6.68 -11.27
N VAL A 27 20.31 6.17 -12.48
CA VAL A 27 19.96 4.80 -12.85
C VAL A 27 21.03 3.87 -12.29
N ALA A 28 20.61 2.88 -11.51
CA ALA A 28 21.47 1.80 -11.05
C ALA A 28 21.11 0.51 -11.80
N ASP A 29 22.12 -0.19 -12.30
CA ASP A 29 21.93 -1.52 -12.90
C ASP A 29 21.63 -2.52 -11.78
N GLY A 30 20.41 -3.06 -11.78
CA GLY A 30 19.98 -4.05 -10.81
C GLY A 30 18.83 -4.90 -11.38
N PRO A 31 18.69 -6.16 -10.91
CA PRO A 31 17.54 -6.97 -11.27
C PRO A 31 16.26 -6.27 -10.83
N ILE A 32 15.37 -6.02 -11.79
CA ILE A 32 13.99 -5.64 -11.50
C ILE A 32 13.27 -6.87 -10.94
N THR A 33 13.30 -7.05 -9.63
CA THR A 33 12.33 -7.94 -8.99
C THR A 33 10.97 -7.26 -9.09
N PRO A 34 9.89 -7.97 -9.43
CA PRO A 34 8.55 -7.46 -9.24
C PRO A 34 8.37 -7.26 -7.73
N ASP A 35 8.70 -6.06 -7.25
CA ASP A 35 8.22 -5.61 -5.97
C ASP A 35 6.71 -5.50 -6.16
N VAL A 36 5.99 -6.47 -5.61
CA VAL A 36 4.55 -6.30 -5.46
C VAL A 36 4.44 -5.10 -4.56
N VAL A 37 4.20 -3.93 -5.15
CA VAL A 37 3.82 -2.71 -4.43
C VAL A 37 2.53 -3.06 -3.72
N ARG A 38 2.65 -3.69 -2.55
CA ARG A 38 1.59 -3.77 -1.59
C ARG A 38 1.42 -2.35 -1.13
N GLU A 39 0.26 -1.78 -1.43
CA GLU A 39 -0.13 -0.55 -0.76
C GLU A 39 0.13 -0.76 0.74
N PRO A 40 0.92 0.11 1.38
CA PRO A 40 1.21 -0.04 2.79
C PRO A 40 -0.13 -0.13 3.51
N ALA A 41 -0.32 -1.22 4.25
CA ALA A 41 -1.54 -1.36 5.03
C ALA A 41 -1.63 -0.12 5.95
N PRO A 42 -2.80 0.54 6.01
CA PRO A 42 -2.93 1.71 6.86
C PRO A 42 -2.69 1.30 8.31
N CYS A 43 -1.69 1.93 8.94
CA CYS A 43 -1.36 1.74 10.34
C CYS A 43 -1.99 2.87 11.15
N PHE A 44 -2.72 2.51 12.21
CA PHE A 44 -3.37 3.45 13.11
C PHE A 44 -2.77 3.37 14.50
N THR A 45 -2.82 4.47 15.24
CA THR A 45 -2.40 4.49 16.64
C THR A 45 -3.45 3.81 17.53
N THR A 46 -3.01 3.23 18.65
CA THR A 46 -3.88 2.73 19.72
C THR A 46 -4.96 3.77 20.07
N GLY A 47 -6.19 3.31 20.28
CA GLY A 47 -7.36 4.15 20.56
C GLY A 47 -8.06 4.73 19.33
N THR A 48 -7.50 4.57 18.12
CA THR A 48 -8.20 4.94 16.88
C THR A 48 -9.43 4.07 16.71
N ARG A 49 -10.60 4.69 16.52
CA ARG A 49 -11.86 3.97 16.34
C ARG A 49 -12.15 3.70 14.88
N ILE A 50 -12.52 2.46 14.59
CA ILE A 50 -12.88 1.96 13.25
C ILE A 50 -14.36 1.61 13.26
N LEU A 51 -15.10 2.12 12.27
CA LEU A 51 -16.51 1.80 12.12
C LEU A 51 -16.68 0.36 11.61
N THR A 52 -17.44 -0.43 12.36
CA THR A 52 -17.79 -1.82 12.02
C THR A 52 -19.31 -2.01 11.96
N THR A 53 -19.77 -3.19 11.55
CA THR A 53 -21.20 -3.56 11.65
C THR A 53 -21.70 -3.66 13.10
N ARG A 54 -20.80 -3.68 14.09
CA ARG A 54 -21.10 -3.72 15.54
C ARG A 54 -21.04 -2.33 16.19
N GLY A 55 -20.78 -1.28 15.41
CA GLY A 55 -20.46 0.07 15.92
C GLY A 55 -18.97 0.39 15.81
N GLU A 56 -18.55 1.47 16.46
CA GLU A 56 -17.14 1.86 16.52
C GLU A 56 -16.35 0.95 17.46
N VAL A 57 -15.27 0.35 16.95
CA VAL A 57 -14.38 -0.56 17.70
C VAL A 57 -12.96 0.02 17.64
N PRO A 58 -12.21 0.09 18.76
CA PRO A 58 -10.82 0.55 18.72
C PRO A 58 -9.94 -0.42 17.93
N VAL A 59 -8.92 0.08 17.24
CA VAL A 59 -8.09 -0.69 16.30
C VAL A 59 -7.40 -1.89 16.95
N GLU A 60 -7.03 -1.79 18.23
CA GLU A 60 -6.40 -2.86 19.02
C GLU A 60 -7.35 -4.00 19.41
N GLU A 61 -8.67 -3.80 19.32
CA GLU A 61 -9.70 -4.81 19.58
C GLU A 61 -10.26 -5.44 18.30
N LEU A 62 -9.87 -4.94 17.12
CA LEU A 62 -10.27 -5.54 15.85
C LEU A 62 -9.64 -6.91 15.66
N CYS A 63 -10.49 -7.88 15.34
CA CYS A 63 -10.08 -9.24 15.04
C CYS A 63 -10.06 -9.50 13.53
N ILE A 64 -9.18 -10.40 13.10
CA ILE A 64 -9.21 -10.91 11.72
C ILE A 64 -10.60 -11.48 11.44
N GLY A 65 -11.20 -11.07 10.32
CA GLY A 65 -12.55 -11.44 9.95
C GLY A 65 -13.62 -10.39 10.25
N ASP A 66 -13.32 -9.35 11.05
CA ASP A 66 -14.30 -8.31 11.36
C ASP A 66 -14.76 -7.54 10.11
N SER A 67 -16.05 -7.22 10.06
CA SER A 67 -16.64 -6.41 8.97
C SER A 67 -16.51 -4.92 9.27
N ILE A 68 -15.58 -4.26 8.58
CA ILE A 68 -15.37 -2.80 8.65
C ILE A 68 -16.16 -2.08 7.56
N ILE A 69 -16.60 -0.86 7.86
CA ILE A 69 -17.29 0.02 6.92
C ILE A 69 -16.28 1.03 6.38
N ARG A 70 -16.13 1.07 5.05
CA ARG A 70 -15.28 2.05 4.37
C ARG A 70 -16.00 3.39 4.22
N HIS A 71 -15.24 4.43 3.90
CA HIS A 71 -15.76 5.78 3.68
C HIS A 71 -16.83 5.86 2.58
N ASP A 72 -16.79 4.95 1.60
CA ASP A 72 -17.75 4.83 0.50
C ASP A 72 -19.00 4.01 0.88
N GLY A 73 -19.11 3.58 2.14
CA GLY A 73 -20.21 2.75 2.66
C GLY A 73 -20.06 1.26 2.34
N THR A 74 -19.03 0.83 1.61
CA THR A 74 -18.80 -0.59 1.32
C THR A 74 -18.21 -1.33 2.52
N ARG A 75 -18.37 -2.66 2.53
CA ARG A 75 -17.80 -3.52 3.57
C ARG A 75 -16.42 -4.03 3.17
N ALA A 76 -15.51 -4.08 4.13
CA ALA A 76 -14.26 -4.82 4.03
C ALA A 76 -14.12 -5.78 5.19
N THR A 77 -13.24 -6.76 5.03
CA THR A 77 -12.87 -7.69 6.09
C THR A 77 -11.53 -7.26 6.67
N ALA A 78 -11.47 -7.07 7.98
CA ALA A 78 -10.21 -6.86 8.68
C ALA A 78 -9.32 -8.10 8.49
N ALA A 79 -8.13 -7.87 7.96
CA ALA A 79 -7.15 -8.92 7.71
C ALA A 79 -5.83 -8.56 8.39
N ASN A 80 -5.00 -9.56 8.64
CA ASN A 80 -3.68 -9.34 9.20
C ASN A 80 -2.82 -8.55 8.22
N SER A 81 -2.30 -7.39 8.64
CA SER A 81 -1.38 -6.58 7.86
C SER A 81 0.10 -7.01 8.03
N GLY A 82 0.41 -7.84 9.03
CA GLY A 82 1.77 -8.27 9.38
C GLY A 82 1.90 -8.57 10.88
N SER A 83 2.90 -9.38 11.26
CA SER A 83 3.14 -9.75 12.65
C SER A 83 3.25 -8.52 13.56
N ARG A 84 2.41 -8.47 14.60
CA ARG A 84 2.42 -7.46 15.67
C ARG A 84 3.85 -7.21 16.16
N LEU A 85 4.42 -6.05 15.83
CA LEU A 85 5.70 -5.60 16.38
C LEU A 85 5.49 -5.39 17.88
N ARG A 86 5.97 -6.34 18.68
CA ARG A 86 6.12 -6.16 20.12
C ARG A 86 7.37 -5.31 20.32
N HIS A 87 7.19 -4.14 20.94
CA HIS A 87 8.29 -3.41 21.56
C HIS A 87 8.77 -4.14 22.81
#